data_AF-A0A7S3K7R6-F1
#
_entry.id   AF-A0A7S3K7R6-F1
#
_cell.length_a   1.000
_cell.length_b   1.000
_cell.length_c   1.000
_cell.angle_alpha   90.00
_cell.angle_beta   90.00
_cell.angle_gamma   90.00
#
_symmetry.space_group_name_H-M   'P 1'
#
loop_
_entity.id
_entity.type
_entity.pdbx_description
1 polymer ?
#
loop_
_entity_poly.entity_id
_entity_poly.type
_entity_poly.pdbx_seq_one_letter_code
_entity_poly.pdbx_strand_id
1 'polypeptide(L)'
;YFVAKEVRKFNVVEDLYNEFDNTQMIVFVNTKKFGEMAHAHMTGKGYKSSIITGNVDPEERDRIMAQFRNRELQFIFATNVLSRGIDISDMKLMINLDVPFIKDADGFENADYENYLHRIGRTGRFDTKGVALTIIDGSERRFDKEMDVLKQIQEHYESNIEELKNIEDLPEIYNEHCNND
;
A
#
# COMPACT_ATOMS: atom_id res chain seq x y z
N TYR A 1 6.74 -2.85 8.88
CA TYR A 1 7.14 -3.17 7.50
C TYR A 1 7.34 -4.68 7.36
N PHE A 2 7.26 -5.22 6.14
CA PHE A 2 7.52 -6.64 5.86
C PHE A 2 8.57 -6.76 4.75
N VAL A 3 9.49 -7.73 4.85
CA VAL A 3 10.54 -7.91 3.83
C VAL A 3 10.16 -9.05 2.90
N ALA A 4 10.08 -8.77 1.61
CA ALA A 4 9.77 -9.77 0.60
C ALA A 4 10.60 -9.54 -0.67
N LYS A 5 11.04 -10.61 -1.33
CA LYS A 5 11.62 -10.49 -2.67
C LYS A 5 10.56 -9.95 -3.65
N GLU A 6 10.97 -9.13 -4.61
CA GLU A 6 10.09 -8.57 -5.65
C GLU A 6 9.09 -9.59 -6.25
N VAL A 7 9.57 -10.79 -6.60
CA VAL A 7 8.76 -11.88 -7.18
C VAL A 7 7.64 -12.39 -6.27
N ARG A 8 7.74 -12.17 -4.95
CA ARG A 8 6.73 -12.57 -3.96
C ARG A 8 5.83 -11.42 -3.53
N LYS A 9 6.13 -10.17 -3.90
CA LYS A 9 5.36 -9.01 -3.40
C LYS A 9 3.88 -9.08 -3.77
N PHE A 10 3.53 -9.60 -4.95
CA PHE A 10 2.13 -9.76 -5.34
C PHE A 10 1.44 -10.91 -4.57
N ASN A 11 2.13 -12.02 -4.36
CA ASN A 11 1.64 -13.11 -3.52
C ASN A 11 1.37 -12.64 -2.08
N VAL A 12 2.23 -11.77 -1.52
CA VAL A 12 2.01 -11.20 -0.18
C VAL A 12 0.69 -10.41 -0.13
N VAL A 13 0.31 -9.70 -1.19
CA VAL A 13 -0.98 -9.00 -1.26
C VAL A 13 -2.15 -9.99 -1.33
N GLU A 14 -1.99 -11.11 -2.04
CA GLU A 14 -2.99 -12.20 -2.05
C GLU A 14 -3.13 -12.84 -0.65
N ASP A 15 -2.01 -13.14 0.00
CA ASP A 15 -1.96 -13.72 1.34
C ASP A 15 -2.72 -12.80 2.31
N LEU A 16 -2.38 -11.51 2.33
CA LEU A 16 -3.08 -10.50 3.13
C LEU A 16 -4.57 -10.43 2.84
N TYR A 17 -4.99 -10.50 1.57
CA TYR A 17 -6.40 -10.50 1.21
C TYR A 17 -7.16 -11.67 1.84
N ASN A 18 -6.56 -12.85 1.88
CA ASN A 18 -7.16 -14.02 2.52
C ASN A 18 -7.16 -13.89 4.05
N GLU A 19 -6.05 -13.44 4.65
CA GLU A 19 -5.90 -13.24 6.09
C GLU A 19 -6.84 -12.17 6.66
N PHE A 20 -7.24 -11.19 5.85
CA PHE A 20 -8.19 -10.13 6.22
C PHE A 20 -9.62 -10.42 5.74
N ASP A 21 -10.05 -11.69 5.75
CA ASP A 21 -11.43 -12.11 5.43
C ASP A 21 -11.93 -11.59 4.06
N ASN A 22 -11.07 -11.59 3.04
CA ASN A 22 -11.41 -11.08 1.71
C ASN A 22 -11.82 -9.59 1.70
N THR A 23 -11.27 -8.80 2.63
CA THR A 23 -11.47 -7.35 2.66
C THR A 23 -10.80 -6.69 1.46
N GLN A 24 -11.51 -5.78 0.79
CA GLN A 24 -10.99 -5.05 -0.36
C GLN A 24 -9.76 -4.20 0.04
N MET A 25 -8.79 -4.07 -0.86
CA MET A 25 -7.52 -3.43 -0.54
C MET A 25 -7.13 -2.38 -1.57
N ILE A 26 -6.54 -1.29 -1.06
CA ILE A 26 -5.80 -0.32 -1.87
C ILE A 26 -4.33 -0.59 -1.66
N VAL A 27 -3.61 -0.72 -2.76
CA VAL A 27 -2.21 -1.08 -2.78
C VAL A 27 -1.43 -0.03 -3.56
N PHE A 28 -0.59 0.71 -2.85
CA PHE A 28 0.22 1.76 -3.45
C PHE A 28 1.50 1.22 -4.05
N VAL A 29 1.84 1.76 -5.21
CA VAL A 29 3.05 1.47 -5.98
C VAL A 29 3.71 2.78 -6.44
N ASN A 30 5.03 2.80 -6.51
CA ASN A 30 5.77 3.99 -6.96
C ASN A 30 5.64 4.25 -8.46
N THR A 31 5.44 3.21 -9.28
CA THR A 31 5.41 3.35 -10.74
C THR A 31 4.18 2.71 -11.37
N LYS A 32 3.69 3.33 -12.45
CA LYS A 32 2.59 2.80 -13.28
C LYS A 32 2.88 1.38 -13.74
N LYS A 33 4.09 1.13 -14.23
CA LYS A 33 4.51 -0.19 -14.73
C LYS A 33 4.37 -1.28 -13.68
N PHE A 34 4.79 -1.00 -12.44
CA PHE A 34 4.68 -1.99 -11.36
C PHE A 34 3.22 -2.23 -10.97
N GLY A 35 2.38 -1.20 -10.97
CA GLY A 35 0.93 -1.35 -10.80
C GLY A 35 0.27 -2.16 -11.91
N GLU A 36 0.67 -1.97 -13.18
CA GLU A 36 0.17 -2.75 -14.32
C GLU A 36 0.57 -4.22 -14.18
N MET A 37 1.79 -4.50 -13.71
CA MET A 37 2.25 -5.87 -13.41
C MET A 37 1.43 -6.51 -12.29
N ALA A 38 1.18 -5.77 -11.20
CA ALA A 38 0.37 -6.26 -10.09
C ALA A 38 -1.08 -6.53 -10.53
N HIS A 39 -1.67 -5.63 -11.31
CA HIS A 39 -3.00 -5.81 -11.91
C HIS A 39 -3.07 -7.04 -12.81
N ALA A 40 -2.10 -7.22 -13.71
CA ALA A 40 -2.02 -8.38 -14.59
C ALA A 40 -1.87 -9.70 -13.80
N HIS A 41 -1.08 -9.68 -12.73
CA HIS A 41 -0.93 -10.82 -11.82
C HIS A 41 -2.26 -11.18 -11.15
N MET A 42 -2.94 -10.20 -10.54
CA MET A 42 -4.21 -10.43 -9.84
C MET A 42 -5.33 -10.89 -10.79
N THR A 43 -5.46 -10.25 -11.95
CA THR A 43 -6.47 -10.65 -12.95
C THR A 43 -6.18 -12.02 -13.54
N GLY A 44 -4.90 -12.37 -13.76
CA GLY A 44 -4.48 -13.71 -14.18
C GLY A 44 -4.84 -14.81 -13.16
N LYS A 45 -5.01 -14.45 -11.89
CA LYS A 45 -5.48 -15.32 -10.80
C LYS A 45 -7.01 -15.35 -10.63
N GLY A 46 -7.75 -14.53 -11.38
CA GLY A 46 -9.20 -14.45 -11.33
C GLY A 46 -9.76 -13.39 -10.38
N TYR A 47 -8.91 -12.57 -9.75
CA TYR A 47 -9.38 -11.43 -8.96
C TYR A 47 -9.78 -10.26 -9.87
N LYS A 48 -10.76 -9.47 -9.43
CA LYS A 48 -11.11 -8.21 -10.07
C LYS A 48 -10.28 -7.10 -9.46
N SER A 49 -9.48 -6.44 -10.28
CA SER A 49 -8.66 -5.32 -9.85
C SER A 49 -8.65 -4.23 -10.90
N SER A 50 -8.35 -3.01 -10.47
CA SER A 50 -8.12 -1.87 -11.37
C SER A 50 -6.85 -1.14 -10.97
N ILE A 51 -6.32 -0.35 -11.90
CA ILE A 51 -5.20 0.55 -11.66
C ILE A 51 -5.67 1.99 -11.75
N ILE A 52 -5.23 2.84 -10.83
CA ILE A 52 -5.39 4.28 -10.96
C ILE A 52 -4.03 4.97 -10.84
N THR A 53 -3.73 5.77 -11.86
CA THR A 53 -2.48 6.52 -11.99
C THR A 53 -2.75 8.02 -12.07
N GLY A 54 -1.69 8.82 -12.02
CA GLY A 54 -1.81 10.28 -12.00
C GLY A 54 -2.40 10.95 -13.23
N ASN A 55 -2.51 10.22 -14.32
CA ASN A 55 -3.06 10.66 -15.59
C ASN A 55 -4.38 9.96 -15.92
N VAL A 56 -5.03 9.31 -14.95
CA VAL A 56 -6.37 8.77 -15.14
C VAL A 56 -7.34 9.90 -15.44
N ASP A 57 -8.29 9.65 -16.35
CA ASP A 57 -9.40 10.57 -16.56
C ASP A 57 -10.29 10.65 -15.30
N PRO A 58 -10.78 11.85 -14.90
CA PRO A 58 -11.66 11.98 -13.74
C PRO A 58 -12.91 11.09 -13.80
N GLU A 59 -13.53 10.90 -14.96
CA GLU A 59 -14.73 10.06 -15.10
C GLU A 59 -14.39 8.57 -14.89
N GLU A 60 -13.27 8.12 -15.46
CA GLU A 60 -12.80 6.75 -15.28
C GLU A 60 -12.38 6.48 -13.83
N ARG A 61 -11.74 7.46 -13.19
CA ARG A 61 -11.44 7.39 -11.75
C ARG A 61 -12.72 7.22 -10.94
N ASP A 62 -13.72 8.07 -11.18
CA ASP A 62 -14.97 8.05 -10.41
C ASP A 62 -15.74 6.74 -10.64
N ARG A 63 -15.65 6.17 -11.86
CA ARG A 63 -16.17 4.84 -12.19
C ARG A 63 -15.47 3.72 -11.41
N ILE A 64 -14.14 3.65 -11.46
CA ILE A 64 -13.37 2.64 -10.70
C ILE A 64 -13.69 2.74 -9.20
N MET A 65 -13.78 3.97 -8.70
CA MET A 65 -14.14 4.26 -7.32
C MET A 65 -15.55 3.81 -6.96
N ALA A 66 -16.53 3.97 -7.86
CA ALA A 66 -17.88 3.44 -7.66
C ALA A 66 -17.88 1.91 -7.63
N GLN A 67 -17.15 1.25 -8.54
CA GLN A 67 -17.04 -0.21 -8.56
C GLN A 67 -16.40 -0.75 -7.26
N PHE A 68 -15.37 -0.06 -6.76
CA PHE A 68 -14.75 -0.43 -5.49
C PHE A 68 -15.73 -0.26 -4.32
N ARG A 69 -16.46 0.86 -4.22
CA ARG A 69 -17.49 1.02 -3.16
C ARG A 69 -18.62 -0.01 -3.26
N ASN A 70 -18.98 -0.45 -4.47
CA ASN A 70 -19.98 -1.49 -4.70
C ASN A 70 -19.47 -2.92 -4.47
N ARG A 71 -18.23 -3.10 -4.00
CA ARG A 71 -17.57 -4.41 -3.80
C ARG A 71 -17.41 -5.22 -5.10
N GLU A 72 -17.36 -4.54 -6.25
CA GLU A 72 -17.13 -5.17 -7.56
C GLU A 72 -15.65 -5.40 -7.84
N LEU A 73 -14.75 -4.73 -7.13
CA LEU A 73 -13.29 -4.86 -7.25
C LEU A 73 -12.69 -5.30 -5.93
N GLN A 74 -11.82 -6.31 -5.92
CA GLN A 74 -11.05 -6.68 -4.72
C GLN A 74 -9.88 -5.72 -4.48
N PHE A 75 -9.22 -5.27 -5.55
CA PHE A 75 -7.99 -4.49 -5.44
C PHE A 75 -8.02 -3.20 -6.29
N ILE A 76 -7.50 -2.12 -5.73
CA ILE A 76 -7.05 -0.95 -6.49
C ILE A 76 -5.54 -0.82 -6.34
N PHE A 77 -4.82 -0.81 -7.47
CA PHE A 77 -3.40 -0.46 -7.52
C PHE A 77 -3.24 1.02 -7.84
N ALA A 78 -2.48 1.72 -7.01
CA ALA A 78 -2.49 3.18 -6.95
C ALA A 78 -1.09 3.78 -7.02
N THR A 79 -0.86 4.76 -7.89
CA THR A 79 0.34 5.63 -7.76
C THR A 79 0.06 6.86 -6.90
N ASN A 80 1.11 7.64 -6.63
CA ASN A 80 1.17 8.82 -5.76
C ASN A 80 0.09 9.89 -5.94
N VAL A 81 -0.66 9.88 -7.05
CA VAL A 81 -1.71 10.89 -7.30
C VAL A 81 -3.01 10.55 -6.59
N LEU A 82 -3.22 9.31 -6.16
CA LEU A 82 -4.44 8.91 -5.46
C LEU A 82 -4.56 9.39 -4.02
N SER A 83 -3.47 9.90 -3.48
CA SER A 83 -3.37 10.30 -2.09
C SER A 83 -4.17 11.60 -1.81
N ARG A 84 -4.49 12.36 -2.87
CA ARG A 84 -5.33 13.56 -2.87
C ARG A 84 -6.61 13.33 -3.70
N GLY A 85 -7.75 13.18 -3.03
CA GLY A 85 -9.08 13.22 -3.67
C GLY A 85 -9.79 11.88 -3.83
N ILE A 86 -9.19 10.76 -3.43
CA ILE A 86 -9.93 9.53 -3.16
C ILE A 86 -10.52 9.63 -1.75
N ASP A 87 -11.84 9.82 -1.68
CA ASP A 87 -12.62 9.68 -0.46
C ASP A 87 -12.95 8.20 -0.25
N ILE A 88 -11.95 7.47 0.24
CA ILE A 88 -12.14 6.13 0.83
C ILE A 88 -11.80 6.30 2.30
N SER A 89 -12.84 6.35 3.12
CA SER A 89 -12.74 6.16 4.57
C SER A 89 -12.77 4.67 4.90
N ASP A 90 -12.32 4.32 6.10
CA ASP A 90 -12.59 3.03 6.75
C ASP A 90 -11.90 1.80 6.16
N MET A 91 -10.66 1.97 5.67
CA MET A 91 -9.82 0.81 5.32
C MET A 91 -9.11 0.25 6.55
N LYS A 92 -9.30 -1.06 6.78
CA LYS A 92 -8.58 -1.81 7.83
C LYS A 92 -7.09 -1.88 7.58
N LEU A 93 -6.70 -1.98 6.30
CA LEU A 93 -5.33 -2.22 5.87
C LEU A 93 -4.98 -1.34 4.67
N MET A 94 -3.90 -0.58 4.79
CA MET A 94 -3.27 0.14 3.68
C MET A 94 -1.91 -0.51 3.37
N ILE A 95 -1.66 -0.81 2.10
CA ILE A 95 -0.44 -1.51 1.68
C ILE A 95 0.40 -0.60 0.78
N ASN A 96 1.64 -0.36 1.15
CA ASN A 96 2.68 0.13 0.26
C ASN A 96 3.46 -1.08 -0.27
N LEU A 97 3.29 -1.44 -1.55
CA LEU A 97 4.08 -2.51 -2.20
C LEU A 97 5.58 -2.14 -2.30
N ASP A 98 5.88 -0.84 -2.20
CA ASP A 98 7.20 -0.25 -2.15
C ASP A 98 7.16 1.02 -1.28
N VAL A 99 8.26 1.28 -0.57
CA VAL A 99 8.39 2.50 0.24
C VAL A 99 8.36 3.74 -0.68
N PRO A 100 7.57 4.78 -0.37
CA PRO A 100 7.50 5.98 -1.19
C PRO A 100 8.80 6.77 -1.11
N PHE A 101 9.36 7.09 -2.27
CA PHE A 101 10.57 7.89 -2.40
C PHE A 101 10.45 8.92 -3.53
N ILE A 102 11.23 9.98 -3.41
CA ILE A 102 11.54 10.93 -4.49
C ILE A 102 13.01 10.78 -4.86
N LYS A 103 13.37 11.17 -6.09
CA LYS A 103 14.76 11.26 -6.51
C LYS A 103 15.20 12.70 -6.47
N ASP A 104 16.35 12.97 -5.86
CA ASP A 104 16.98 14.27 -5.98
C ASP A 104 17.67 14.45 -7.35
N ALA A 105 18.31 15.61 -7.53
CA ALA A 105 18.99 15.96 -8.77
C ALA A 105 20.13 14.99 -9.14
N ASP A 106 20.72 14.34 -8.14
CA ASP A 106 21.83 13.39 -8.30
C ASP A 106 21.32 11.94 -8.44
N GLY A 107 20.00 11.74 -8.34
CA GLY A 107 19.34 10.45 -8.51
C GLY A 107 19.32 9.59 -7.24
N PHE A 108 19.67 10.14 -6.07
CA PHE A 108 19.51 9.45 -4.80
C PHE A 108 18.05 9.43 -4.38
N GLU A 109 17.62 8.30 -3.83
CA GLU A 109 16.27 8.08 -3.35
C GLU A 109 16.17 8.63 -1.92
N ASN A 110 15.33 9.64 -1.73
CA ASN A 110 15.00 10.23 -0.43
C ASN A 110 13.54 9.97 -0.10
N ALA A 111 13.19 10.00 1.18
CA ALA A 111 11.82 9.82 1.62
C ALA A 111 10.86 10.86 1.02
N ASP A 112 9.77 10.36 0.46
CA ASP A 112 8.63 11.19 0.05
C ASP A 112 7.66 11.28 1.23
N TYR A 113 7.97 12.18 2.17
CA TYR A 113 7.22 12.33 3.41
C TYR A 113 5.74 12.62 3.17
N GLU A 114 5.43 13.53 2.26
CA GLU A 114 4.05 13.91 1.95
C GLU A 114 3.28 12.73 1.37
N ASN A 115 3.83 12.00 0.40
CA ASN A 115 3.11 10.86 -0.15
C ASN A 115 2.98 9.73 0.87
N TYR A 116 3.99 9.47 1.70
CA TYR A 116 3.86 8.50 2.78
C TYR A 116 2.66 8.84 3.68
N LEU A 117 2.60 10.07 4.19
CA LEU A 117 1.52 10.51 5.06
C LEU A 117 0.16 10.46 4.37
N HIS A 118 0.06 10.88 3.10
CA HIS A 118 -1.23 10.81 2.39
C HIS A 118 -1.65 9.37 2.05
N ARG A 119 -0.70 8.44 1.86
CA ARG A 119 -0.97 7.01 1.65
C ARG A 119 -1.50 6.38 2.94
N ILE A 120 -0.87 6.63 4.08
CA ILE A 120 -1.27 6.00 5.36
C ILE A 120 -2.41 6.75 6.06
N GLY A 121 -2.54 8.06 5.86
CA GLY A 121 -3.58 8.91 6.48
C GLY A 121 -5.01 8.69 5.98
N ARG A 122 -5.22 7.58 5.26
CA ARG A 122 -6.53 7.04 4.85
C ARG A 122 -7.01 5.91 5.76
N THR A 123 -6.21 5.51 6.76
CA THR A 123 -6.68 4.76 7.91
C THR A 123 -7.08 5.74 9.01
N GLY A 124 -8.24 5.53 9.63
CA GLY A 124 -8.64 6.19 10.88
C GLY A 124 -9.10 7.65 10.82
N ARG A 125 -10.25 7.91 10.18
CA ARG A 125 -11.03 9.15 10.41
C ARG A 125 -12.24 8.79 11.28
N PHE A 126 -12.35 9.40 12.46
CA PHE A 126 -13.42 9.16 13.46
C PHE A 126 -13.57 7.69 13.89
N ASP A 127 -13.22 7.37 15.14
CA ASP A 127 -13.42 6.06 15.81
C ASP A 127 -12.94 4.79 15.07
N THR A 128 -12.32 4.92 13.90
CA THR A 128 -11.77 3.79 13.13
C THR A 128 -10.26 3.70 13.35
N LYS A 129 -9.77 2.49 13.54
CA LYS A 129 -8.34 2.16 13.65
C LYS A 129 -7.96 1.30 12.45
N GLY A 130 -6.72 1.41 11.97
CA GLY A 130 -6.25 0.66 10.81
C GLY A 130 -4.73 0.53 10.80
N VAL A 131 -4.24 -0.44 10.04
CA VAL A 131 -2.81 -0.75 9.94
C VAL A 131 -2.27 -0.33 8.57
N ALA A 132 -1.08 0.26 8.56
CA ALA A 132 -0.33 0.52 7.33
C ALA A 132 0.85 -0.45 7.24
N LEU A 133 0.88 -1.29 6.20
CA LEU A 133 1.99 -2.19 5.92
C LEU A 133 2.83 -1.65 4.76
N THR A 134 4.13 -1.50 4.97
CA THR A 134 5.09 -1.21 3.89
C THR A 134 5.92 -2.45 3.60
N ILE A 135 5.97 -2.86 2.34
CA ILE A 135 6.75 -4.00 1.87
C ILE A 135 8.09 -3.49 1.33
N ILE A 136 9.18 -3.97 1.92
CA ILE A 136 10.57 -3.70 1.52
C ILE A 136 11.06 -4.83 0.62
N ASP A 137 11.67 -4.48 -0.51
CA ASP A 137 12.30 -5.48 -1.39
C ASP A 137 13.55 -6.08 -0.71
N GLY A 138 13.49 -7.39 -0.46
CA GLY A 138 14.58 -8.17 0.14
C GLY A 138 15.74 -8.49 -0.81
N SER A 139 15.78 -7.92 -2.02
CA SER A 139 16.93 -8.07 -2.93
C SER A 139 18.11 -7.21 -2.46
N GLU A 140 19.35 -7.73 -2.57
CA GLU A 140 20.57 -6.99 -2.20
C GLU A 140 20.67 -5.62 -2.88
N ARG A 141 20.11 -5.49 -4.09
CA ARG A 141 20.15 -4.25 -4.87
C ARG A 141 19.24 -3.15 -4.30
N ARG A 142 18.14 -3.51 -3.66
CA ARG A 142 17.07 -2.59 -3.23
C ARG A 142 16.97 -2.45 -1.73
N PHE A 143 17.28 -3.50 -0.96
CA PHE A 143 17.05 -3.58 0.47
C PHE A 143 17.61 -2.37 1.23
N ASP A 144 18.91 -2.10 1.09
CA ASP A 144 19.56 -1.00 1.83
C ASP A 144 18.97 0.36 1.46
N LYS A 145 18.61 0.56 0.19
CA LYS A 145 18.01 1.82 -0.29
C LYS A 145 16.61 2.04 0.27
N GLU A 146 15.76 1.01 0.20
CA GLU A 146 14.40 1.10 0.72
C GLU A 146 14.38 1.20 2.24
N MET A 147 15.33 0.55 2.92
CA MET A 147 15.49 0.66 4.37
C MET A 147 15.98 2.04 4.79
N ASP A 148 16.89 2.66 4.04
CA ASP A 148 17.34 4.03 4.28
C ASP A 148 16.17 5.03 4.16
N VAL A 149 15.39 4.90 3.08
CA VAL A 149 14.17 5.70 2.88
C VAL A 149 13.17 5.48 4.04
N LEU A 150 12.96 4.25 4.49
CA LEU A 150 12.06 3.96 5.61
C LEU A 150 12.56 4.58 6.93
N LYS A 151 13.88 4.57 7.17
CA LYS A 151 14.48 5.22 8.35
C LYS A 151 14.29 6.72 8.32
N GLN A 152 14.50 7.38 7.18
CA GLN A 152 14.22 8.80 7.02
C GLN A 152 12.76 9.12 7.39
N ILE A 153 11.79 8.29 6.96
CA ILE A 153 10.37 8.43 7.33
C ILE A 153 10.16 8.30 8.84
N GLN A 154 10.77 7.28 9.48
CA GLN A 154 10.69 7.09 10.93
C GLN A 154 11.23 8.29 11.71
N GLU A 155 12.40 8.80 11.31
CA GLU A 155 13.05 9.95 11.94
C GLU A 155 12.21 11.23 11.77
N HIS A 156 11.70 11.49 10.56
CA HIS A 156 10.91 12.67 10.27
C HIS A 156 9.59 12.74 11.06
N TYR A 157 8.92 11.61 11.22
CA TYR A 157 7.63 11.52 11.92
C TYR A 157 7.75 11.08 13.39
N GLU A 158 8.98 10.93 13.91
CA GLU A 158 9.24 10.42 15.27
C GLU A 158 8.48 9.11 15.56
N SER A 159 8.44 8.22 14.58
CA SER A 159 7.62 6.99 14.59
C SER A 159 8.47 5.73 14.56
N ASN A 160 7.96 4.65 15.16
CA ASN A 160 8.56 3.32 15.08
C ASN A 160 7.78 2.45 14.10
N ILE A 161 8.37 2.10 12.95
CA ILE A 161 7.75 1.19 11.99
C ILE A 161 8.34 -0.21 12.23
N GLU A 162 7.63 -1.03 12.98
CA GLU A 162 8.12 -2.34 13.42
C GLU A 162 8.20 -3.36 12.28
N GLU A 163 9.20 -4.25 12.35
CA GLU A 163 9.31 -5.35 11.39
C GLU A 163 8.30 -6.46 11.70
N LEU A 164 7.47 -6.78 10.72
CA LEU A 164 6.63 -7.96 10.72
C LEU A 164 7.45 -9.16 10.21
N LYS A 165 7.58 -10.21 11.02
CA LYS A 165 8.36 -11.40 10.66
C LYS A 165 7.56 -12.38 9.81
N ASN A 166 6.29 -12.59 10.14
CA ASN A 166 5.37 -13.42 9.34
C ASN A 166 4.13 -12.62 8.98
N ILE A 167 3.68 -12.76 7.73
CA ILE A 167 2.52 -12.02 7.25
C ILE A 167 1.22 -12.43 7.97
N GLU A 168 1.17 -13.69 8.40
CA GLU A 168 0.08 -14.33 9.15
C GLU A 168 -0.12 -13.72 10.54
N ASP A 169 0.88 -12.99 11.07
CA ASP A 169 0.77 -12.33 12.38
C ASP A 169 0.00 -11.00 12.29
N LEU A 170 -0.20 -10.45 11.08
CA LEU A 170 -0.79 -9.12 10.90
C LEU A 170 -2.25 -8.99 11.35
N PRO A 171 -3.15 -9.97 11.13
CA PRO A 171 -4.51 -9.90 11.64
C PRO A 171 -4.58 -9.84 13.17
N GLU A 172 -3.71 -10.58 13.87
CA GLU A 172 -3.61 -10.54 15.34
C GLU A 172 -3.16 -9.14 15.80
N ILE A 173 -2.08 -8.61 15.22
CA ILE A 173 -1.59 -7.26 15.51
C ILE A 173 -2.68 -6.21 15.24
N TYR A 174 -3.40 -6.33 14.12
CA TYR A 174 -4.54 -5.47 13.81
C TYR A 174 -5.59 -5.57 14.92
N ASN A 175 -5.99 -6.77 15.34
CA ASN A 175 -7.03 -6.93 16.36
C ASN A 175 -6.61 -6.34 17.71
N GLU A 176 -5.37 -6.57 18.15
CA GLU A 176 -4.84 -6.05 19.42
C GLU A 176 -4.84 -4.51 19.47
N HIS A 177 -4.45 -3.86 18.38
CA HIS A 177 -4.26 -2.42 18.34
C HIS A 177 -5.50 -1.68 17.86
N CYS A 178 -6.31 -2.31 17.00
CA CYS A 178 -7.41 -1.67 16.27
C CYS A 178 -8.81 -2.08 16.72
N ASN A 179 -9.00 -3.27 17.31
CA ASN A 179 -10.33 -3.77 17.73
C ASN A 179 -10.54 -3.80 19.25
N ASN A 180 -9.55 -3.42 20.05
CA ASN A 180 -9.77 -3.18 21.47
C ASN A 180 -10.39 -1.79 21.66
N ASP A 181 -11.66 -1.80 22.07
CA ASP A 181 -12.47 -0.68 22.55
C ASP A 181 -11.79 0.08 23.72
#